data_AF-A0A7J7PRY6-F1
#
_entry.id   AF-A0A7J7PRY6-F1
#
_cell.length_a   1.000
_cell.length_b   1.000
_cell.length_c   1.000
_cell.angle_alpha   90.00
_cell.angle_beta   90.00
_cell.angle_gamma   90.00
#
_symmetry.space_group_name_H-M   'P 1'
#
loop_
_entity.id
_entity.type
_entity.pdbx_description
1 polymer ?
#
loop_
_entity_poly.entity_id
_entity_poly.type
_entity_poly.pdbx_seq_one_letter_code
_entity_poly.pdbx_strand_id
1 'polypeptide(L)'
;MGKAADFWQMQVFDGPAPETINGRMSMLGVLIGLIGEYTTGLGLMQQTADHPLIVFGSFLLISFASYAPIARGYTRKEPYANHNLGFNWTPKAENWNGRVAMLGFAGMVLTEWIAGVNTLQAWGLQSTNFPGL
;
A
#
# COMPACT_ATOMS: atom_id res chain seq x y z
N MET A 1 -1.33 25.11 19.71
CA MET A 1 -1.95 23.94 20.36
C MET A 1 -3.12 23.49 19.49
N GLY A 2 -2.91 22.50 18.62
CA GLY A 2 -3.98 22.00 17.74
C GLY A 2 -4.99 21.23 18.59
N LYS A 3 -6.28 21.58 18.49
CA LYS A 3 -7.37 20.81 19.11
C LYS A 3 -7.18 19.33 18.76
N ALA A 4 -7.25 18.44 19.74
CA ALA A 4 -7.30 17.01 19.49
C ALA A 4 -8.47 16.77 18.52
N ALA A 5 -8.16 16.45 17.27
CA ALA A 5 -9.22 16.19 16.31
C ALA A 5 -9.93 14.91 16.75
N ASP A 6 -11.25 14.98 16.81
CA ASP A 6 -12.09 13.90 17.29
C ASP A 6 -11.83 12.64 16.42
N PHE A 7 -11.72 11.46 17.04
CA PHE A 7 -11.40 10.21 16.33
C PHE A 7 -12.31 9.98 15.11
N TRP A 8 -13.58 10.34 15.26
CA TRP A 8 -14.59 10.31 14.22
C TRP A 8 -14.37 11.34 13.10
N GLN A 9 -13.87 12.54 13.41
CA GLN A 9 -13.54 13.55 12.40
C GLN A 9 -12.28 13.20 11.60
N MET A 10 -11.35 12.45 12.20
CA MET A 10 -10.17 11.95 11.49
C MET A 10 -10.50 10.82 10.50
N GLN A 11 -11.61 10.11 10.71
CA GLN A 11 -12.04 8.96 9.89
C GLN A 11 -13.06 9.31 8.79
N VAL A 12 -13.54 10.56 8.70
CA VAL A 12 -14.34 11.04 7.56
C VAL A 12 -13.54 10.85 6.26
N PHE A 13 -14.22 10.68 5.12
CA PHE A 13 -13.60 10.47 3.81
C PHE A 13 -12.55 11.54 3.41
N ASP A 14 -12.67 12.76 3.94
CA ASP A 14 -11.72 13.89 3.74
C ASP A 14 -10.71 14.03 4.90
N GLY A 15 -10.69 13.05 5.80
CA GLY A 15 -9.78 12.98 6.94
C GLY A 15 -8.37 12.58 6.51
N PRO A 16 -7.32 13.08 7.18
CA PRO A 16 -5.93 12.76 6.85
C PRO A 16 -5.53 11.32 7.23
N ALA A 17 -6.38 10.57 7.92
CA ALA A 17 -6.09 9.19 8.34
C ALA A 17 -6.41 8.15 7.24
N PRO A 18 -7.63 8.05 6.68
CA PRO A 18 -7.97 6.99 5.74
C PRO A 18 -7.14 7.02 4.45
N GLU A 19 -6.91 8.20 3.86
CA GLU A 19 -6.14 8.33 2.62
C GLU A 19 -4.68 7.86 2.80
N THR A 20 -4.11 8.11 3.98
CA THR A 20 -2.68 7.89 4.22
C THR A 20 -2.39 6.47 4.67
N ILE A 21 -3.28 5.89 5.47
CA ILE A 21 -3.24 4.47 5.82
C ILE A 21 -3.39 3.65 4.54
N ASN A 22 -4.46 3.88 3.77
CA ASN A 22 -4.70 3.12 2.54
C ASN A 22 -3.59 3.35 1.50
N GLY A 23 -3.02 4.56 1.44
CA GLY A 23 -1.91 4.89 0.53
C GLY A 23 -0.65 4.11 0.87
N ARG A 24 -0.29 4.03 2.15
CA ARG A 24 0.86 3.23 2.61
C ARG A 24 0.63 1.73 2.45
N MET A 25 -0.59 1.27 2.72
CA MET A 25 -0.98 -0.12 2.53
C MET A 25 -0.83 -0.55 1.08
N SER A 26 -1.35 0.26 0.15
CA SER A 26 -1.24 -0.03 -1.28
C SER A 26 0.19 0.09 -1.80
N MET A 27 1.00 1.05 -1.33
CA MET A 27 2.43 1.12 -1.67
C MET A 27 3.17 -0.17 -1.29
N LEU A 28 2.97 -0.65 -0.06
CA LEU A 28 3.60 -1.88 0.41
C LEU A 28 3.01 -3.12 -0.29
N GLY A 29 1.70 -3.14 -0.51
CA GLY A 29 1.01 -4.22 -1.21
C GLY A 29 1.49 -4.40 -2.65
N VAL A 30 1.64 -3.31 -3.42
CA VAL A 30 2.21 -3.35 -4.77
C VAL A 30 3.66 -3.81 -4.74
N LEU A 31 4.48 -3.24 -3.86
CA LEU A 31 5.90 -3.59 -3.79
C LEU A 31 6.12 -5.06 -3.42
N ILE A 32 5.48 -5.52 -2.34
CA ILE A 32 5.60 -6.90 -1.86
C ILE A 32 4.96 -7.86 -2.86
N GLY A 33 3.84 -7.48 -3.47
CA GLY A 33 3.17 -8.27 -4.51
C GLY A 33 4.07 -8.52 -5.71
N LEU A 34 4.65 -7.47 -6.29
CA LEU A 34 5.57 -7.60 -7.43
C LEU A 34 6.84 -8.40 -7.07
N ILE A 35 7.39 -8.20 -5.87
CA ILE A 35 8.55 -8.99 -5.41
C ILE A 35 8.14 -10.45 -5.19
N GLY A 36 6.96 -10.70 -4.64
CA GLY A 36 6.38 -12.01 -4.43
C GLY A 36 6.18 -12.75 -5.74
N GLU A 37 5.55 -12.11 -6.72
CA GLU A 37 5.38 -12.65 -8.07
C GLU A 37 6.72 -12.95 -8.75
N TYR A 38 7.71 -12.05 -8.61
CA TYR A 38 9.03 -12.25 -9.19
C TYR A 38 9.77 -13.45 -8.58
N THR A 39 9.69 -13.62 -7.26
CA THR A 39 10.41 -14.68 -6.53
C THR A 39 9.70 -16.04 -6.54
N THR A 40 8.37 -16.05 -6.44
CA THR A 40 7.58 -17.27 -6.30
C THR A 40 6.89 -17.70 -7.60
N GLY A 41 6.69 -16.77 -8.55
CA GLY A 41 5.93 -17.01 -9.77
C GLY A 41 4.42 -17.14 -9.57
N LEU A 42 3.93 -17.02 -8.34
CA LEU A 42 2.50 -17.10 -7.99
C LEU A 42 1.89 -15.69 -8.04
N GLY A 43 0.60 -15.59 -8.40
CA GLY A 43 -0.13 -14.32 -8.36
C GLY A 43 -0.34 -13.82 -6.92
N LEU A 44 -0.50 -12.51 -6.76
CA LEU A 44 -0.82 -11.80 -5.53
C LEU A 44 -2.01 -12.44 -4.79
N MET A 45 -3.07 -12.79 -5.51
CA MET A 45 -4.26 -13.43 -4.92
C MET A 45 -3.95 -14.83 -4.37
N GLN A 46 -3.08 -15.58 -5.04
CA GLN A 46 -2.68 -16.92 -4.61
C GLN A 46 -1.70 -16.88 -3.44
N GLN A 47 -0.73 -15.96 -3.47
CA GLN A 47 0.19 -15.73 -2.36
C GLN A 47 -0.55 -15.28 -1.08
N THR A 48 -1.60 -14.48 -1.25
CA THR A 48 -2.48 -14.08 -0.14
C THR A 48 -3.31 -15.24 0.39
N ALA A 49 -3.75 -16.16 -0.47
CA ALA A 49 -4.49 -17.36 -0.08
C ALA A 49 -3.61 -18.39 0.65
N ASP A 50 -2.33 -18.51 0.28
CA ASP A 50 -1.38 -19.44 0.89
C ASP A 50 -0.90 -18.95 2.27
N HIS A 51 -0.71 -17.63 2.43
CA HIS A 51 -0.24 -17.02 3.68
C HIS A 51 -1.15 -15.89 4.20
N PRO A 52 -2.46 -16.16 4.43
CA PRO A 52 -3.43 -15.11 4.76
C PRO A 52 -3.11 -14.43 6.09
N LEU A 53 -2.67 -15.20 7.09
CA LEU A 53 -2.34 -14.66 8.41
C LEU A 53 -1.18 -13.65 8.37
N ILE A 54 -0.16 -13.90 7.55
CA ILE A 54 1.00 -13.01 7.44
C ILE A 54 0.63 -11.75 6.68
N VAL A 55 -0.11 -11.89 5.57
CA VAL A 55 -0.59 -10.74 4.79
C VAL A 55 -1.53 -9.89 5.63
N PHE A 56 -2.65 -10.44 6.11
CA PHE A 56 -3.59 -9.66 6.95
C PHE A 56 -2.97 -9.16 8.25
N GLY A 57 -2.09 -9.93 8.88
CA GLY A 57 -1.36 -9.53 10.08
C GLY A 57 -0.45 -8.32 9.83
N SER A 58 0.29 -8.31 8.73
CA SER A 58 1.10 -7.15 8.33
C SER A 58 0.23 -5.93 8.04
N PHE A 59 -0.93 -6.12 7.39
CA PHE A 59 -1.85 -5.04 7.07
C PHE A 59 -2.45 -4.39 8.33
N LEU A 60 -2.88 -5.21 9.28
CA LEU A 60 -3.37 -4.73 10.57
C LEU A 60 -2.28 -4.03 11.36
N LEU A 61 -1.08 -4.60 11.42
CA LEU A 61 0.05 -4.01 12.14
C LEU A 61 0.39 -2.62 11.58
N ILE A 62 0.48 -2.48 10.25
CA ILE A 62 0.79 -1.19 9.61
C ILE A 62 -0.35 -0.18 9.81
N SER A 63 -1.61 -0.65 9.77
CA SER A 63 -2.77 0.19 10.06
C SER A 63 -2.71 0.75 11.49
N PHE A 64 -2.52 -0.10 12.49
CA PHE A 64 -2.36 0.31 13.89
C PHE A 64 -1.11 1.17 14.12
N ALA A 65 0.02 0.82 13.51
CA ALA A 65 1.26 1.59 13.58
C ALA A 65 1.09 3.00 12.98
N SER A 66 0.27 3.14 11.93
CA SER A 66 -0.02 4.43 11.31
C SER A 66 -0.89 5.34 12.18
N TYR A 67 -1.63 4.80 13.15
CA TYR A 67 -2.33 5.61 14.17
C TYR A 67 -1.38 6.22 15.20
N ALA A 68 -0.22 5.62 15.48
CA ALA A 68 0.74 6.16 16.46
C ALA A 68 1.23 7.60 16.14
N PRO A 69 1.65 7.95 14.91
CA PRO A 69 2.01 9.33 14.58
C PRO A 69 0.80 10.27 14.54
N ILE A 70 -0.39 9.76 14.21
CA ILE A 70 -1.64 10.53 14.16
C ILE A 70 -2.07 10.93 15.58
N ALA A 71 -2.01 10.00 16.53
CA ALA A 71 -2.33 10.23 17.95
C ALA A 71 -1.36 11.24 18.62
N ARG A 72 -0.12 11.32 18.14
CA ARG A 72 0.88 12.31 18.58
C ARG A 72 0.65 13.72 18.01
N GLY A 73 -0.41 13.94 17.23
CA GLY A 73 -0.77 15.26 16.72
C GLY A 73 0.15 15.77 15.61
N TYR A 74 0.93 14.90 14.98
CA TYR A 74 1.66 15.23 13.75
C TYR A 74 0.66 15.31 12.58
N THR A 75 -0.15 16.37 12.57
CA THR A 75 -1.07 16.64 11.47
C THR A 75 -0.28 17.11 10.25
N ARG A 76 -0.47 16.41 9.12
CA ARG A 76 0.19 16.63 7.81
C ARG A 76 -0.07 17.99 7.12
N LYS A 77 -0.57 19.01 7.81
CA LYS A 77 -0.71 20.37 7.25
C LYS A 77 0.62 21.14 7.43
N GLU A 78 1.59 20.79 6.57
CA GLU A 78 2.85 21.44 6.10
C GLU A 78 3.73 22.22 7.12
N PRO A 79 5.09 22.21 7.07
CA PRO A 79 6.01 21.68 6.06
C PRO A 79 7.16 20.86 6.70
N TYR A 80 6.91 19.63 7.14
CA TYR A 80 8.01 18.73 7.50
C TYR A 80 8.49 18.02 6.23
N ALA A 81 9.14 18.79 5.34
CA ALA A 81 10.27 18.22 4.62
C ALA A 81 11.27 17.86 5.72
N ASN A 82 11.35 16.58 6.06
CA ASN A 82 12.29 16.08 7.05
C ASN A 82 13.71 16.32 6.53
N HIS A 83 14.24 17.53 6.75
CA HIS A 83 15.62 17.88 6.43
C HIS A 83 16.60 17.09 7.31
N ASN A 84 16.13 16.45 8.37
CA ASN A 84 16.93 15.63 9.29
C ASN A 84 17.63 14.43 8.62
N LEU A 85 17.17 14.00 7.44
CA LEU A 85 17.79 12.91 6.67
C LEU A 85 18.34 13.39 5.31
N GLY A 86 18.34 14.70 5.02
CA GLY A 86 18.82 15.27 3.75
C GLY A 86 17.98 14.93 2.52
N PHE A 87 16.88 14.19 2.67
CA PHE A 87 15.98 13.83 1.58
C PHE A 87 14.71 14.69 1.60
N ASN A 88 14.40 15.34 0.47
CA ASN A 88 13.20 16.15 0.26
C ASN A 88 11.92 15.29 0.08
N TRP A 89 11.57 14.46 1.07
CA TRP A 89 10.29 13.74 1.09
C TRP A 89 9.17 14.71 1.47
N THR A 90 8.54 15.31 0.46
CA THR A 90 7.40 16.21 0.67
C THR A 90 6.14 15.39 0.97
N PRO A 91 5.30 15.77 1.97
CA PRO A 91 4.02 15.07 2.25
C PRO A 91 3.09 14.98 1.03
N LYS A 92 3.17 15.93 0.10
CA LYS A 92 2.47 15.91 -1.20
C LYS A 92 2.91 14.76 -2.09
N ALA A 93 4.21 14.43 -2.10
CA ALA A 93 4.75 13.31 -2.87
C ALA A 93 4.26 11.97 -2.31
N GLU A 94 4.19 11.84 -0.98
CA GLU A 94 3.64 10.63 -0.34
C GLU A 94 2.16 10.43 -0.70
N ASN A 95 1.34 11.48 -0.66
CA ASN A 95 -0.07 11.39 -1.05
C ASN A 95 -0.24 11.01 -2.53
N TRP A 96 0.55 11.62 -3.41
CA TRP A 96 0.47 11.35 -4.84
C TRP A 96 0.89 9.91 -5.16
N ASN A 97 2.02 9.47 -4.61
CA ASN A 97 2.46 8.08 -4.74
C ASN A 97 1.45 7.11 -4.12
N GLY A 98 0.77 7.50 -3.03
CA GLY A 98 -0.24 6.67 -2.39
C GLY A 98 -1.45 6.44 -3.29
N ARG A 99 -1.94 7.50 -3.94
CA ARG A 99 -3.04 7.40 -4.90
C ARG A 99 -2.66 6.56 -6.13
N VAL A 100 -1.46 6.78 -6.67
CA VAL A 100 -0.94 5.98 -7.79
C VAL A 100 -0.81 4.52 -7.38
N ALA A 101 -0.32 4.24 -6.17
CA ALA A 101 -0.21 2.88 -5.65
C ALA A 101 -1.58 2.23 -5.43
N MET A 102 -2.61 2.96 -4.98
CA MET A 102 -3.97 2.43 -4.88
C MET A 102 -4.52 2.00 -6.24
N LEU A 103 -4.31 2.82 -7.28
CA LEU A 103 -4.71 2.48 -8.65
C LEU A 103 -3.89 1.31 -9.20
N GLY A 104 -2.58 1.29 -8.94
CA GLY A 104 -1.69 0.20 -9.33
C GLY A 104 -2.09 -1.12 -8.67
N PHE A 105 -2.39 -1.11 -7.37
CA PHE A 105 -2.86 -2.28 -6.64
C PHE A 105 -4.20 -2.79 -7.18
N ALA A 106 -5.15 -1.89 -7.43
CA ALA A 106 -6.42 -2.26 -8.05
C ALA A 106 -6.22 -2.85 -9.45
N GLY A 107 -5.31 -2.26 -10.25
CA GLY A 107 -4.93 -2.76 -11.56
C GLY A 107 -4.28 -4.15 -11.51
N MET A 108 -3.39 -4.40 -10.54
CA MET A 108 -2.79 -5.71 -10.30
C MET A 108 -3.87 -6.76 -10.01
N VAL A 109 -4.75 -6.49 -9.04
CA VAL A 109 -5.85 -7.41 -8.70
C VAL A 109 -6.77 -7.67 -9.89
N LEU A 110 -7.13 -6.63 -10.65
CA LEU A 110 -7.97 -6.76 -11.85
C LEU A 110 -7.27 -7.53 -12.97
N THR A 111 -5.97 -7.32 -13.17
CA THR A 111 -5.22 -8.04 -14.22
C THR A 111 -5.08 -9.52 -13.88
N GLU A 112 -4.83 -9.89 -12.62
CA GLU A 112 -4.85 -11.30 -12.22
C GLU A 112 -6.23 -11.93 -12.38
N TRP A 113 -7.28 -11.19 -12.01
CA TRP A 113 -8.65 -11.69 -12.11
C TRP A 113 -9.09 -11.92 -13.56
N ILE A 114 -8.71 -11.04 -14.48
CA ILE A 114 -9.07 -11.14 -15.91
C ILE A 114 -8.15 -12.10 -16.66
N ALA A 115 -6.83 -12.02 -16.45
CA ALA A 115 -5.86 -12.80 -17.21
C ALA A 115 -5.67 -14.23 -16.65
N GLY A 116 -6.00 -14.46 -15.38
CA GLY A 116 -5.81 -15.75 -14.72
C GLY A 116 -4.33 -16.15 -14.51
N VAL A 117 -3.41 -15.22 -14.76
CA VAL A 117 -1.96 -15.36 -14.59
C VAL A 117 -1.46 -14.21 -13.73
N ASN A 118 -0.25 -14.33 -13.17
CA ASN A 118 0.31 -13.27 -12.33
C ASN A 118 0.50 -11.96 -13.13
N THR A 119 0.59 -10.83 -12.45
CA THR A 119 0.66 -9.52 -13.13
C THR A 119 1.93 -9.40 -13.96
N LEU A 120 3.06 -9.93 -13.51
CA LEU A 120 4.31 -9.92 -14.29
C LEU A 120 4.23 -10.74 -15.59
N GLN A 121 3.53 -11.89 -15.60
CA GLN A 121 3.30 -12.70 -16.80
C GLN A 121 2.27 -12.03 -17.71
N ALA A 122 1.22 -11.41 -17.15
CA ALA A 122 0.23 -10.67 -17.93
C ALA A 122 0.86 -9.52 -18.74
N TRP A 123 1.92 -8.91 -18.20
CA TRP A 123 2.69 -7.86 -18.87
C TRP A 123 3.86 -8.39 -19.71
N GLY A 124 4.06 -9.71 -19.80
CA GLY A 124 5.11 -10.35 -20.59
C GLY A 124 6.53 -10.19 -20.02
N LEU A 125 6.65 -9.82 -18.74
CA LEU A 125 7.94 -9.59 -18.06
C LEU A 125 8.53 -10.84 -17.41
N GLN A 126 7.76 -11.94 -17.34
CA GLN A 126 8.16 -13.23 -16.78
C GLN A 126 7.67 -14.35 -17.69
N SER A 127 8.44 -15.43 -17.86
CA SER A 127 8.01 -16.54 -18.73
C SER A 127 6.77 -17.21 -18.14
N THR A 128 5.76 -17.46 -18.98
CA THR A 128 4.60 -18.28 -18.65
C THR A 128 5.04 -19.73 -18.52
N ASN A 129 5.62 -20.11 -17.38
CA ASN A 129 5.72 -21.52 -17.04
C ASN A 129 4.31 -21.95 -16.67
N PHE A 130 3.59 -22.54 -17.62
CA PHE A 130 2.37 -23.29 -17.36
C PHE A 130 2.77 -24.49 -16.47
N PRO A 131 2.41 -24.55 -15.18
CA PRO A 131 2.60 -25.76 -14.41
C PRO A 131 1.50 -26.74 -14.88
N GLY A 132 1.73 -27.42 -16.01
CA GLY A 132 0.77 -28.36 -16.56
C GLY A 132 0.82 -28.66 -18.07
N LEU A 133 1.80 -28.16 -18.83
CA LEU A 133 2.10 -28.63 -20.20
C LEU A 133 3.58 -28.94 -20.36
#